data_AF-A0A2S7IF19-F1
#
_entry.id   AF-A0A2S7IF19-F1
#
_cell.length_a   1.000
_cell.length_b   1.000
_cell.length_c   1.000
_cell.angle_alpha   90.00
_cell.angle_beta   90.00
_cell.angle_gamma   90.00
#
_symmetry.space_group_name_H-M   'P 1'
#
loop_
_entity.id
_entity.type
_entity.pdbx_description
1 polymer ?
#
loop_
_entity_poly.entity_id
_entity_poly.type
_entity_poly.pdbx_seq_one_letter_code
_entity_poly.pdbx_strand_id
1 'polypeptide(L)'
;MAENRIKAILAEKKINSVLLVEYLHKDASTISRWCNNKSQPHVNDLYKIAEFLKVDIRDLLVKTEWDTGPSPAEVLKTKREEIKMAKKSKKDKPKKRSAKLD
;
A
#
# COMPACT_ATOMS: atom_id res chain seq x y z
N MET A 1 8.51 2.30 -7.60
CA MET A 1 8.35 2.39 -6.12
C MET A 1 7.40 3.55 -5.85
N ALA A 2 6.62 3.50 -4.76
CA ALA A 2 5.76 4.63 -4.39
C ALA A 2 6.62 5.73 -3.75
N GLU A 3 6.46 6.97 -4.24
CA GLU A 3 7.24 8.12 -3.80
C GLU A 3 6.33 9.19 -3.20
N ASN A 4 6.81 9.84 -2.14
CA ASN A 4 6.18 11.04 -1.61
C ASN A 4 6.71 12.28 -2.36
N ARG A 5 5.94 13.37 -2.27
CA ARG A 5 6.18 14.68 -2.88
C ARG A 5 6.53 15.76 -1.87
N ILE A 6 6.93 15.41 -0.64
CA ILE A 6 7.12 16.38 0.45
C ILE A 6 8.10 17.50 0.04
N LYS A 7 9.24 17.13 -0.55
CA LYS A 7 10.25 18.09 -1.02
C LYS A 7 9.73 19.02 -2.12
N ALA A 8 8.91 18.51 -3.03
CA ALA A 8 8.31 19.32 -4.10
C ALA A 8 7.33 20.33 -3.52
N ILE A 9 6.41 19.90 -2.65
CA ILE A 9 5.41 20.80 -2.04
C ILE A 9 6.08 21.85 -1.13
N LEU A 10 7.15 21.48 -0.41
CA LEU A 10 7.96 22.45 0.34
C LEU A 10 8.54 23.53 -0.57
N ALA A 11 9.09 23.14 -1.72
CA ALA A 11 9.64 24.08 -2.69
C ALA A 11 8.56 24.97 -3.34
N GLU A 12 7.43 24.39 -3.74
CA GLU A 12 6.28 25.11 -4.31
C GLU A 12 5.75 26.18 -3.34
N LYS A 13 5.73 25.88 -2.04
CA LYS A 13 5.32 26.83 -0.98
C LYS A 13 6.45 27.71 -0.44
N LYS A 14 7.69 27.53 -0.91
CA LYS A 14 8.88 28.24 -0.42
C LYS A 14 9.11 28.08 1.09
N ILE A 15 8.85 26.89 1.63
CA ILE A 15 9.01 26.55 3.04
C ILE A 15 10.27 25.69 3.21
N ASN A 16 11.11 26.03 4.19
CA ASN A 16 12.31 25.25 4.50
C ASN A 16 11.96 24.00 5.32
N SER A 17 12.55 22.85 4.99
CA SER A 17 12.40 21.60 5.73
C SER A 17 12.84 21.67 7.20
N VAL A 18 13.67 22.66 7.58
CA VAL A 18 14.01 22.92 9.00
C VAL A 18 12.75 23.24 9.81
N LEU A 19 11.75 23.91 9.24
CA LEU A 19 10.51 24.21 9.96
C LEU A 19 9.68 22.95 10.25
N LEU A 20 9.83 21.88 9.46
CA LEU A 20 9.22 20.58 9.76
C LEU A 20 9.91 19.88 10.93
N VAL A 21 11.21 20.07 11.13
CA VAL A 21 11.95 19.55 12.30
C VAL A 21 11.36 20.13 13.57
N GLU A 22 11.16 21.45 13.58
CA GLU A 22 10.58 22.19 14.69
C GLU A 22 9.13 21.79 14.93
N TYR A 23 8.30 21.79 13.89
CA TYR A 23 6.86 21.50 14.01
C TYR A 23 6.55 20.05 14.42
N LEU A 24 7.31 19.08 13.89
CA LEU A 24 7.06 17.66 14.15
C LEU A 24 7.84 17.11 15.35
N HIS A 25 8.77 17.89 15.89
CA HIS A 25 9.72 17.46 16.92
C HIS A 25 10.46 16.16 16.53
N LYS A 26 10.98 16.11 15.30
CA LYS A 26 11.72 14.97 14.75
C LYS A 26 13.09 15.37 14.25
N ASP A 27 14.04 14.44 14.28
CA ASP A 27 15.40 14.69 13.83
C ASP A 27 15.47 15.16 12.37
N ALA A 28 16.38 16.10 12.10
CA ALA A 28 16.65 16.59 10.74
C ALA A 28 17.05 15.46 9.77
N SER A 29 17.71 14.41 10.26
CA SER A 29 18.05 13.23 9.45
C SER A 29 16.80 12.48 9.00
N THR A 30 15.78 12.38 9.84
CA THR A 30 14.50 11.74 9.52
C THR A 30 13.72 12.55 8.48
N ILE A 31 13.58 13.87 8.69
CA ILE A 31 12.92 14.75 7.71
C ILE A 31 13.65 14.73 6.37
N SER A 32 14.99 14.78 6.38
CA SER A 32 15.81 14.71 5.17
C SER A 32 15.63 13.39 4.42
N ARG A 33 15.56 12.25 5.13
CA ARG A 33 15.28 10.95 4.50
C ARG A 33 13.89 10.92 3.87
N TRP A 34 12.88 11.51 4.49
CA TRP A 34 11.54 11.62 3.92
C TRP A 34 11.51 12.49 2.66
N CYS A 35 12.09 13.69 2.71
CA CYS A 35 12.18 14.60 1.56
C CYS A 35 12.94 13.99 0.37
N ASN A 36 13.88 13.08 0.62
CA ASN A 36 14.65 12.41 -0.44
C ASN A 36 14.17 10.97 -0.70
N ASN A 37 12.96 10.60 -0.24
CA ASN A 37 12.35 9.27 -0.44
C ASN A 37 13.21 8.07 0.05
N LYS A 38 14.23 8.31 0.90
CA LYS A 38 15.09 7.25 1.48
C LYS A 38 14.35 6.42 2.52
N SER A 39 13.39 7.03 3.21
CA SER A 39 12.42 6.36 4.07
C SER A 39 11.09 7.06 3.91
N GLN A 40 9.98 6.38 4.19
CA GLN A 40 8.65 6.98 4.12
C GLN A 40 8.17 7.41 5.50
N PRO A 41 7.49 8.57 5.62
CA PRO A 41 6.75 8.91 6.82
C PRO A 41 5.58 7.95 7.03
N HIS A 42 5.23 7.71 8.29
CA HIS A 42 3.98 7.04 8.61
C HIS A 42 2.79 7.93 8.22
N VAL A 43 1.62 7.32 8.06
CA VAL A 43 0.40 8.04 7.65
C VAL A 43 0.07 9.21 8.60
N ASN A 44 0.25 9.02 9.91
CA ASN A 44 0.05 10.12 10.88
C ASN A 44 1.04 11.27 10.71
N ASP A 45 2.28 10.98 10.31
CA ASP A 45 3.27 12.02 10.03
C ASP A 45 2.95 12.75 8.72
N LEU A 46 2.49 12.03 7.68
CA LEU A 46 1.96 12.65 6.46
C LEU A 46 0.79 13.58 6.75
N TYR A 47 -0.13 13.17 7.62
CA TYR A 47 -1.26 14.02 8.03
C TYR A 47 -0.78 15.33 8.67
N LYS A 48 0.16 15.25 9.63
CA LYS A 48 0.73 16.45 10.26
C LYS A 48 1.46 17.35 9.25
N ILE A 49 2.19 16.76 8.29
CA ILE A 49 2.84 17.52 7.22
C ILE A 49 1.80 18.21 6.33
N ALA A 50 0.70 17.54 5.99
CA ALA A 50 -0.38 18.11 5.19
C ALA A 50 -1.07 19.26 5.94
N GLU A 51 -1.31 19.11 7.25
CA GLU A 51 -1.84 20.17 8.12
C GLU A 51 -0.89 21.37 8.20
N PHE A 52 0.41 21.12 8.37
CA PHE A 52 1.45 22.14 8.42
C PHE A 52 1.53 22.94 7.12
N LEU A 53 1.48 22.24 5.97
CA LEU A 53 1.58 22.86 4.65
C LEU A 53 0.23 23.37 4.13
N LYS A 54 -0.89 23.07 4.79
CA LYS A 54 -2.26 23.36 4.33
C LYS A 54 -2.49 22.86 2.90
N VAL A 55 -2.34 21.56 2.70
CA VAL A 55 -2.62 20.83 1.45
C VAL A 55 -3.43 19.59 1.74
N ASP A 56 -4.00 18.97 0.71
CA ASP A 56 -4.57 17.64 0.86
C ASP A 56 -3.43 16.63 1.09
N ILE A 57 -3.64 15.65 1.97
CA ILE A 57 -2.64 14.60 2.22
C ILE A 57 -2.30 13.82 0.95
N ARG A 58 -3.23 13.72 0.00
CA ARG A 58 -3.03 13.07 -1.31
C ARG A 58 -2.01 13.82 -2.16
N ASP A 59 -1.90 15.14 -2.01
CA ASP A 59 -0.93 15.96 -2.76
C ASP A 59 0.51 15.67 -2.36
N LEU A 60 0.72 15.10 -1.16
CA LEU A 60 2.02 14.64 -0.68
C LEU A 60 2.45 13.30 -1.30
N LEU A 61 1.64 12.66 -2.13
CA LEU A 61 1.93 11.37 -2.75
C LEU A 61 1.94 11.49 -4.28
N VAL A 62 2.82 10.73 -4.91
CA VAL A 62 2.76 10.54 -6.37
C VAL A 62 1.60 9.61 -6.68
N LYS A 63 0.75 9.99 -7.67
CA LYS A 63 -0.33 9.12 -8.15
C LYS A 63 0.25 7.79 -8.64
N THR A 64 -0.49 6.71 -8.42
CA THR A 64 -0.13 5.40 -8.98
C THR A 64 -0.68 5.26 -10.39
N GLU A 65 0.02 4.49 -11.21
CA GLU A 65 -0.42 4.09 -12.55
C GLU A 65 -0.39 2.56 -12.61
N TRP A 66 -1.49 1.97 -13.08
CA TRP A 66 -1.68 0.52 -13.14
C TRP A 66 -2.09 0.12 -14.55
N ASP A 67 -1.77 -1.11 -14.93
CA ASP A 67 -2.33 -1.75 -16.11
C ASP A 67 -3.87 -1.83 -15.99
N THR A 68 -4.55 -1.71 -17.14
CA THR A 68 -6.00 -1.88 -17.32
C THR A 68 -6.53 -3.31 -17.10
N GLY A 69 -5.66 -4.28 -16.83
CA GLY A 69 -6.02 -5.66 -16.52
C GLY A 69 -6.59 -5.88 -15.12
N PRO A 70 -7.01 -7.12 -14.80
CA PRO A 70 -7.47 -7.49 -13.46
C PRO A 70 -6.33 -7.35 -12.45
N SER A 71 -6.66 -6.84 -11.27
CA SER A 71 -5.70 -6.70 -10.18
C SER A 71 -5.18 -8.06 -9.69
N PRO A 72 -3.97 -8.13 -9.11
CA PRO A 72 -3.47 -9.35 -8.47
C PRO A 72 -4.44 -9.93 -7.43
N ALA A 73 -5.19 -9.07 -6.73
CA ALA A 73 -6.20 -9.50 -5.77
C ALA A 73 -7.36 -10.25 -6.44
N GLU A 74 -7.84 -9.77 -7.59
CA GLU A 74 -8.89 -10.43 -8.38
C GLU A 74 -8.41 -11.76 -8.94
N VAL A 75 -7.19 -11.81 -9.48
CA VAL A 75 -6.58 -13.05 -9.98
C VAL A 75 -6.49 -14.11 -8.86
N LEU A 76 -6.02 -13.70 -7.67
CA LEU A 76 -5.93 -14.60 -6.51
C LEU A 76 -7.30 -15.04 -5.99
N LYS A 77 -8.31 -14.17 -6.05
CA LYS A 77 -9.68 -14.49 -5.67
C LYS A 77 -10.24 -15.60 -6.57
N THR A 78 -10.13 -15.45 -7.89
CA THR A 78 -10.59 -16.47 -8.86
C THR A 78 -9.88 -17.79 -8.63
N LYS A 79 -8.55 -17.79 -8.51
CA LYS A 79 -7.76 -19.00 -8.24
C LYS A 79 -8.17 -19.68 -6.94
N ARG A 80 -8.48 -18.92 -5.89
CA ARG A 80 -8.94 -19.47 -4.60
C ARG A 80 -10.32 -20.12 -4.73
N GLU A 81 -11.21 -19.56 -5.53
CA GLU A 81 -12.54 -20.13 -5.81
C GLU A 81 -12.45 -21.43 -6.60
N GLU A 82 -11.62 -21.49 -7.65
CA GLU A 82 -11.34 -22.72 -8.40
C GLU A 82 -10.80 -23.85 -7.50
N ILE A 83 -9.82 -23.53 -6.63
CA ILE A 83 -9.26 -24.49 -5.67
C ILE A 83 -10.34 -25.00 -4.70
N LYS A 84 -11.21 -24.11 -4.21
CA LYS A 84 -12.32 -24.49 -3.33
C LYS A 84 -13.29 -25.45 -4.04
N MET A 85 -13.66 -25.14 -5.29
CA MET A 85 -14.57 -25.97 -6.09
C MET A 85 -13.98 -27.34 -6.40
N ALA A 86 -12.69 -27.39 -6.79
CA ALA A 86 -11.98 -28.65 -7.04
C ALA A 86 -11.86 -29.53 -5.78
N LYS A 87 -11.65 -28.92 -4.60
CA LYS A 87 -11.62 -29.64 -3.31
C LYS A 87 -13.00 -30.18 -2.91
N LYS A 88 -14.07 -29.42 -3.13
CA LYS A 88 -15.45 -29.85 -2.87
C LYS A 88 -15.82 -31.07 -3.73
N SER A 89 -15.52 -31.00 -5.03
CA SER A 89 -15.80 -32.08 -5.98
C SER A 89 -15.05 -33.40 -5.68
N LYS A 90 -13.86 -33.33 -5.05
CA LYS A 90 -13.13 -34.53 -4.56
C LYS A 90 -13.73 -35.14 -3.29
N LYS A 91 -14.39 -34.34 -2.43
CA LYS A 91 -15.02 -34.80 -1.18
C LYS A 91 -16.34 -35.53 -1.45
N ASP A 92 -17.04 -35.18 -2.51
CA ASP A 92 -18.36 -35.75 -2.87
C ASP A 92 -18.26 -37.06 -3.70
N LYS A 93 -17.06 -37.59 -3.98
CA LYS A 93 -16.92 -38.88 -4.70
C LYS A 93 -17.37 -40.06 -3.81
N PRO A 94 -18.30 -40.93 -4.28
CA PRO A 94 -18.79 -42.06 -3.50
C PRO A 94 -17.67 -43.06 -3.22
N LYS A 95 -17.55 -43.50 -1.95
CA LYS A 95 -16.67 -44.62 -1.58
C LYS A 95 -17.10 -45.84 -2.39
N LYS A 96 -16.23 -46.36 -3.27
CA LYS A 96 -16.42 -47.68 -3.90
C LYS A 96 -16.61 -48.71 -2.78
N ARG A 97 -17.84 -49.18 -2.56
CA ARG A 97 -18.09 -50.37 -1.74
C ARG A 97 -17.51 -51.55 -2.51
N SER A 98 -16.39 -52.07 -2.06
CA SER A 98 -15.87 -53.36 -2.53
C SER A 98 -16.86 -54.44 -2.12
N ALA A 99 -17.65 -54.94 -3.07
CA ALA A 99 -18.40 -56.17 -2.89
C ALA A 99 -17.39 -57.32 -2.79
N LYS A 100 -17.33 -58.00 -1.64
CA LYS A 100 -16.76 -59.34 -1.56
C LYS A 100 -17.76 -60.27 -2.23
N LEU A 101 -17.33 -60.98 -3.28
CA LEU A 101 -18.02 -62.18 -3.75
C LEU A 101 -17.60 -63.32 -2.84
N ASP A 102 -18.59 -64.12 -2.44
CA ASP A 102 -18.47 -65.32 -1.59
C ASP A 102 -17.64 -66.44 -2.22
#